data_AF-F0GFW9-F1
#
_entry.id   AF-F0GFW9-F1
#
_cell.length_a   1.000
_cell.length_b   1.000
_cell.length_c   1.000
_cell.angle_alpha   90.00
_cell.angle_beta   90.00
_cell.angle_gamma   90.00
#
_symmetry.space_group_name_H-M   'P 1'
#
loop_
_entity.id
_entity.type
_entity.pdbx_description
1 polymer ?
#
loop_
_entity_poly.entity_id
_entity_poly.type
_entity_poly.pdbx_seq_one_letter_code
_entity_poly.pdbx_strand_id
1 'polypeptide(L)' 'MNLTIIGSGYVGLVTGACLADIGHDVFCLDVDQAKID' A
#
# COMPACT_ATOMS: atom_id res chain seq x y z
N MET A 1 -6.51 -11.79 3.55
CA MET A 1 -5.08 -12.22 3.44
C MET A 1 -4.22 -11.04 3.84
N ASN A 2 -3.03 -11.27 4.40
CA ASN A 2 -2.12 -10.21 4.85
C ASN A 2 -1.11 -9.92 3.73
N LEU A 3 -1.08 -8.70 3.23
CA LEU A 3 -0.31 -8.29 2.06
C LEU A 3 0.56 -7.09 2.39
N THR A 4 1.85 -7.18 2.06
CA THR A 4 2.78 -6.04 2.16
C THR A 4 3.11 -5.51 0.78
N ILE A 5 2.92 -4.21 0.57
CA ILE A 5 3.28 -3.51 -0.66
C ILE A 5 4.51 -2.65 -0.40
N ILE A 6 5.57 -2.86 -1.17
CA ILE A 6 6.81 -2.08 -1.10
C ILE A 6 6.78 -1.05 -2.22
N GLY A 7 6.68 0.22 -1.84
CA GLY A 7 6.51 1.38 -2.71
C GLY A 7 5.08 1.94 -2.64
N SER A 8 4.94 3.21 -2.30
CA SER A 8 3.68 3.97 -2.16
C SER A 8 3.48 5.00 -3.28
N GLY A 9 4.13 4.79 -4.43
CA GLY A 9 3.82 5.55 -5.65
C GLY A 9 2.44 5.18 -6.23
N TYR A 10 2.06 5.79 -7.36
CA TYR A 10 0.77 5.55 -8.02
C TYR A 10 0.39 4.07 -8.12
N VAL A 11 1.29 3.22 -8.62
CA VAL A 11 1.02 1.79 -8.80
C VAL A 11 0.78 1.09 -7.46
N GLY A 12 1.68 1.27 -6.50
CA GLY A 12 1.61 0.59 -5.22
C GLY A 12 0.41 1.03 -4.38
N LEU A 13 0.13 2.34 -4.37
CA LEU A 13 -0.95 2.91 -3.55
C LEU A 13 -2.34 2.58 -4.13
N VAL A 14 -2.52 2.69 -5.44
CA VAL A 14 -3.79 2.29 -6.10
C VAL A 14 -4.03 0.80 -5.90
N THR A 15 -2.99 -0.02 -6.12
CA THR A 15 -3.11 -1.48 -5.93
C THR A 15 -3.45 -1.82 -4.49
N GLY A 16 -2.77 -1.18 -3.52
CA GLY A 16 -3.04 -1.39 -2.10
C GLY A 16 -4.44 -0.99 -1.68
N ALA A 17 -4.92 0.15 -2.17
CA ALA A 17 -6.29 0.61 -1.92
C ALA A 17 -7.33 -0.37 -2.46
N CYS A 18 -7.18 -0.84 -3.71
CA CYS A 18 -8.10 -1.80 -4.30
C CYS A 18 -8.07 -3.16 -3.58
N LEU A 19 -6.90 -3.63 -3.15
CA LEU A 19 -6.77 -4.88 -2.41
C LEU A 19 -7.38 -4.77 -1.00
N ALA A 20 -7.22 -3.62 -0.34
CA ALA A 20 -7.86 -3.36 0.94
C ALA A 20 -9.39 -3.30 0.80
N ASP A 21 -9.90 -2.66 -0.25
CA ASP A 21 -11.34 -2.53 -0.54
C ASP A 21 -12.02 -3.90 -0.72
N ILE A 22 -11.33 -4.88 -1.30
CA ILE A 22 -11.86 -6.25 -1.46
C ILE A 22 -11.59 -7.17 -0.26
N GLY A 23 -11.13 -6.63 0.87
CA GLY A 23 -11.05 -7.34 2.16
C GLY A 23 -9.70 -7.97 2.49
N HIS A 24 -8.61 -7.52 1.85
CA HIS A 24 -7.25 -7.86 2.30
C HIS A 24 -6.78 -6.90 3.39
N ASP A 25 -5.96 -7.41 4.32
CA ASP A 25 -5.23 -6.56 5.26
C ASP A 25 -3.93 -6.15 4.57
N VAL A 26 -3.76 -4.84 4.32
CA VAL A 26 -2.71 -4.30 3.44
C VAL A 26 -1.83 -3.35 4.23
N PHE A 27 -0.52 -3.61 4.21
CA PHE A 27 0.50 -2.73 4.77
C PHE A 27 1.37 -2.15 3.64
N CYS A 28 1.30 -0.84 3.43
CA CYS A 28 2.14 -0.13 2.46
C CYS A 28 3.40 0.40 3.16
N LEU A 29 4.57 0.11 2.59
CA LEU A 29 5.88 0.57 3.04
C LEU A 29 6.53 1.42 1.94
N ASP A 30 7.08 2.58 2.28
CA ASP A 30 7.95 3.35 1.39
C ASP A 30 9.21 3.79 2.13
N VAL A 31 10.27 4.08 1.38
CA VAL A 31 11.52 4.62 1.93
C VAL A 31 11.43 6.12 2.16
N ASP A 32 10.56 6.79 1.42
CA ASP A 32 10.36 8.23 1.51
C ASP A 32 9.30 8.55 2.58
N GLN A 33 9.76 9.00 3.76
CA GLN A 33 8.89 9.34 4.88
C GLN A 33 7.84 10.40 4.53
N ALA A 34 8.18 11.34 3.63
CA ALA A 34 7.27 12.41 3.23
C ALA A 34 6.04 11.91 2.44
N LYS A 35 6.05 10.67 1.94
CA LYS A 35 4.88 10.04 1.32
C LYS A 35 3.95 9.34 2.32
N ILE A 36 4.43 9.09 3.53
CA ILE A 36 3.73 8.34 4.57
C ILE A 36 3.18 9.26 5.67
N ASP A 37 3.90 10.35 5.99
CA ASP A 37 3.45 11.42 6.90
C ASP A 37 2.19 12.14 6.38
#